data_AF-A0A8T5FC44-F1
#
_entry.id   AF-A0A8T5FC44-F1
#
_cell.length_a   1.000
_cell.length_b   1.000
_cell.length_c   1.000
_cell.angle_alpha   90.00
_cell.angle_beta   90.00
_cell.angle_gamma   90.00
#
_symmetry.space_group_name_H-M   'P 1'
#
loop_
_entity.id
_entity.type
_entity.pdbx_description
1 polymer ?
#
loop_
_entity_poly.entity_id
_entity_poly.type
_entity_poly.pdbx_seq_one_letter_code
_entity_poly.pdbx_strand_id
1 'polypeptide(L)'
;MNSESRTILIDGYRIDKIENIASKNKTIFTSWKDFVNETIGMYLNWWTQPQNSLNQFMELIPHMTDEMLDNFRKTLGDEGFDFVTADLKEKRSKLKDLKYYPDKPGSKRFEIDVIRFDDIQDIIKQDKAKAKISSVAKFCDYALDYFVTLWTKPEESIDKIYEIWPFLPNSVKKEWSSIPELKESYEKFSKDATEWNKNNETGVIPDNEVGIKNEVGIKNEVGIKNNETTDSYETNIKNSNKNDEQKSYEAYVRLCEKYELTKNKIEKIDIPKKPSKISLPHDGNPLISSFYSRFFPIKIAVAVLAQMMVERNESTVKYDDFRKETYDVAVYISNKIREYEERHGKKRNEKKSTGMPYPLTGSDAAKIASSKERFREHFVGMKEESWVKRQEKPDESRKDKGLAYFDGALNSMELAYLKVTKGKQIPKWNKGLKEYTFEEKGKYDFSIGLTEKGLKLYLYENEIFDKNSTAYQDKMFSSEESDFIFDKIIGEFELEKELVKNALAIITKNSKTSSDKKTRTKKSKESTDWRGEYLDEKLETTIKAWIQKHREDEDKYKNIFKVEAIDNTKQLETIRAAIMGRLVEINKVSWEIEEKTSNTLYSLP
;
A
#
# COMPACT_ATOMS: atom_id res chain seq x y z
N MET A 1 -33.87 -12.21 -4.95
CA MET A 1 -32.68 -12.52 -4.12
C MET A 1 -32.57 -11.39 -3.11
N ASN A 2 -32.74 -11.68 -1.82
CA ASN A 2 -32.66 -10.65 -0.77
C ASN A 2 -31.22 -10.11 -0.74
N SER A 3 -31.03 -8.83 -1.06
CA SER A 3 -29.78 -8.13 -0.78
C SER A 3 -29.63 -8.06 0.74
N GLU A 4 -28.61 -8.69 1.30
CA GLU A 4 -28.34 -8.56 2.73
C GLU A 4 -28.03 -7.10 3.07
N SER A 5 -28.49 -6.65 4.24
CA SER A 5 -28.33 -5.29 4.70
C SER A 5 -26.98 -5.11 5.38
N ARG A 6 -26.23 -4.07 5.00
CA ARG A 6 -25.03 -3.61 5.72
C ARG A 6 -25.32 -3.12 7.14
N THR A 7 -26.58 -2.83 7.43
CA THR A 7 -27.05 -2.47 8.76
C THR A 7 -27.59 -3.69 9.48
N ILE A 8 -27.00 -4.02 10.63
CA ILE A 8 -27.50 -5.03 11.57
C ILE A 8 -28.32 -4.35 12.68
N LEU A 9 -29.33 -5.07 13.18
CA LEU A 9 -30.11 -4.67 14.35
C LEU A 9 -29.60 -5.44 15.57
N ILE A 10 -29.12 -4.73 16.57
CA ILE A 10 -28.75 -5.29 17.87
C ILE A 10 -29.90 -5.01 18.83
N ASP A 11 -30.47 -6.06 19.42
CA ASP A 11 -31.60 -5.92 20.33
C ASP A 11 -31.21 -5.20 21.63
N GLY A 12 -32.21 -4.61 22.29
CA GLY A 12 -32.00 -3.82 23.51
C GLY A 12 -31.30 -4.60 24.63
N TYR A 13 -31.57 -5.90 24.79
CA TYR A 13 -30.95 -6.71 25.84
C TYR A 13 -29.44 -6.90 25.60
N ARG A 14 -29.03 -7.13 24.36
CA ARG A 14 -27.60 -7.17 24.01
C ARG A 14 -26.95 -5.80 24.13
N ILE A 15 -27.64 -4.73 23.73
CA ILE A 15 -27.14 -3.35 23.90
C ILE A 15 -26.90 -3.03 25.37
N ASP A 16 -27.81 -3.39 26.27
CA ASP A 16 -27.65 -3.15 27.71
C ASP A 16 -26.41 -3.87 28.26
N LYS A 17 -26.13 -5.10 27.79
CA LYS A 17 -24.90 -5.82 28.15
C LYS A 17 -23.65 -5.12 27.61
N ILE A 18 -23.66 -4.72 26.34
CA ILE A 18 -22.53 -4.04 25.69
C ILE A 18 -22.23 -2.71 26.39
N GLU A 19 -23.25 -1.90 26.68
CA GLU A 19 -23.14 -0.65 27.43
C GLU A 19 -22.53 -0.88 28.82
N ASN A 20 -22.98 -1.93 29.53
CA ASN A 20 -22.43 -2.29 30.84
C ASN A 20 -20.96 -2.75 30.77
N ILE A 21 -20.58 -3.55 29.76
CA ILE A 21 -19.18 -3.97 29.54
C ILE A 21 -18.31 -2.74 29.23
N ALA A 22 -18.73 -1.98 28.21
CA ALA A 22 -17.95 -0.89 27.66
C ALA A 22 -17.80 0.28 28.66
N SER A 23 -18.83 0.57 29.45
CA SER A 23 -18.74 1.61 30.50
C SER A 23 -17.85 1.23 31.68
N LYS A 24 -17.73 -0.07 32.00
CA LYS A 24 -16.85 -0.56 33.07
C LYS A 24 -15.40 -0.65 32.63
N ASN A 25 -15.15 -0.90 31.34
CA ASN A 25 -13.80 -0.90 30.80
C ASN A 25 -13.35 0.53 30.45
N LYS A 26 -12.54 1.11 31.34
CA LYS A 26 -12.09 2.50 31.22
C LYS A 26 -10.90 2.69 30.28
N THR A 27 -10.39 1.67 29.61
CA THR A 27 -9.08 1.80 28.93
C THR A 27 -9.13 1.53 27.43
N ILE A 28 -10.25 1.03 26.88
CA ILE A 28 -10.36 0.73 25.44
C ILE A 28 -11.65 1.24 24.77
N PHE A 29 -12.78 1.35 25.48
CA PHE A 29 -14.06 1.73 24.87
C PHE A 29 -14.53 3.12 25.31
N THR A 30 -14.98 3.93 24.35
CA THR A 30 -15.62 5.24 24.61
C THR A 30 -17.12 5.23 24.30
N SER A 31 -17.60 4.23 23.55
CA SER A 31 -19.01 4.03 23.20
C SER A 31 -19.35 2.55 22.98
N TRP A 32 -20.65 2.19 22.95
CA TRP A 32 -21.09 0.85 22.57
C TRP A 32 -20.66 0.48 21.13
N LYS A 33 -20.52 1.47 20.24
CA LYS A 33 -20.09 1.25 18.86
C LYS A 33 -18.65 0.77 18.78
N ASP A 34 -17.78 1.27 19.65
CA ASP A 34 -16.37 0.85 19.70
C ASP A 34 -16.28 -0.64 20.01
N PHE A 35 -17.06 -1.11 20.99
CA PHE A 35 -17.15 -2.52 21.35
C PHE A 35 -17.62 -3.40 20.18
N VAL A 36 -18.71 -2.98 19.52
CA VAL A 36 -19.27 -3.72 18.37
C VAL A 36 -18.29 -3.76 17.20
N ASN A 37 -17.65 -2.63 16.92
CA ASN A 37 -16.67 -2.49 15.85
C ASN A 37 -15.44 -3.39 16.09
N GLU A 38 -14.91 -3.38 17.32
CA GLU A 38 -13.78 -4.20 17.72
C GLU A 38 -14.12 -5.70 17.64
N THR A 39 -15.28 -6.07 18.18
CA THR A 39 -15.82 -7.44 18.18
C THR A 39 -15.95 -8.00 16.76
N ILE A 40 -16.64 -7.28 15.86
CA ILE A 40 -16.85 -7.75 14.49
C ILE A 40 -15.50 -7.84 13.75
N GLY A 41 -14.62 -6.85 13.94
CA GLY A 41 -13.30 -6.84 13.31
C GLY A 41 -12.43 -8.02 13.77
N MET A 42 -12.35 -8.26 15.07
CA MET A 42 -11.54 -9.35 15.63
C MET A 42 -12.09 -10.71 15.24
N TYR A 43 -13.41 -10.90 15.34
CA TYR A 43 -14.04 -12.13 14.88
C TYR A 43 -13.81 -12.35 13.39
N LEU A 44 -13.93 -11.32 12.54
CA LEU A 44 -13.63 -11.43 11.11
C LEU A 44 -12.19 -11.86 10.82
N ASN A 45 -11.22 -11.30 11.55
CA ASN A 45 -9.82 -11.69 11.42
C ASN A 45 -9.58 -13.16 11.78
N TRP A 46 -10.40 -13.78 12.64
CA TRP A 46 -10.30 -15.22 12.93
C TRP A 46 -10.56 -16.08 11.70
N TRP A 47 -11.43 -15.61 10.82
CA TRP A 47 -11.86 -16.32 9.61
C TRP A 47 -10.99 -16.02 8.40
N THR A 48 -10.18 -14.97 8.43
CA THR A 48 -9.49 -14.48 7.23
C THR A 48 -8.02 -14.18 7.42
N GLN A 49 -7.59 -13.78 8.63
CA GLN A 49 -6.25 -13.26 8.90
C GLN A 49 -5.75 -13.63 10.31
N PRO A 50 -5.36 -14.90 10.55
CA PRO A 50 -4.89 -15.40 11.85
C PRO A 50 -3.82 -14.56 12.54
N GLN A 51 -2.82 -14.08 11.79
CA GLN A 51 -1.75 -13.26 12.36
C GLN A 51 -2.25 -11.88 12.83
N ASN A 52 -3.15 -11.25 12.07
CA ASN A 52 -3.73 -9.97 12.45
C ASN A 52 -4.69 -10.13 13.63
N SER A 53 -5.42 -11.25 13.69
CA SER A 53 -6.17 -11.59 14.89
C SER A 53 -5.28 -11.74 16.11
N LEU A 54 -4.13 -12.41 16.00
CA LEU A 54 -3.22 -12.60 17.12
C LEU A 54 -2.68 -11.25 17.61
N ASN A 55 -2.27 -10.39 16.69
CA ASN A 55 -1.81 -9.04 17.02
C ASN A 55 -2.91 -8.24 17.73
N GLN A 56 -4.14 -8.25 17.19
CA GLN A 56 -5.29 -7.58 17.79
C GLN A 56 -5.64 -8.15 19.18
N PHE A 57 -5.54 -9.47 19.35
CA PHE A 57 -5.71 -10.11 20.66
C PHE A 57 -4.67 -9.62 21.67
N MET A 58 -3.39 -9.54 21.28
CA MET A 58 -2.32 -9.05 22.14
C MET A 58 -2.48 -7.57 22.54
N GLU A 59 -3.11 -6.76 21.68
CA GLU A 59 -3.50 -5.39 22.02
C GLU A 59 -4.69 -5.34 22.98
N LEU A 60 -5.59 -6.32 22.94
CA LEU A 60 -6.73 -6.43 23.84
C LEU A 60 -6.33 -6.90 25.25
N ILE A 61 -5.32 -7.77 25.37
CA ILE A 61 -4.84 -8.40 26.61
C ILE A 61 -4.67 -7.42 27.80
N PRO A 62 -4.02 -6.24 27.66
CA PRO A 62 -3.86 -5.28 28.76
C PRO A 62 -5.18 -4.75 29.34
N HIS A 63 -6.26 -4.77 28.55
CA HIS A 63 -7.58 -4.26 28.90
C HIS A 63 -8.49 -5.32 29.53
N MET A 64 -8.07 -6.59 29.52
CA MET A 64 -8.85 -7.71 30.06
C MET A 64 -8.75 -7.81 31.58
N THR A 65 -9.79 -8.39 32.19
CA THR A 65 -9.79 -8.72 33.63
C THR A 65 -8.85 -9.90 33.91
N ASP A 66 -8.38 -10.03 35.14
CA ASP A 66 -7.51 -11.15 35.53
C ASP A 66 -8.24 -12.51 35.38
N GLU A 67 -9.56 -12.55 35.61
CA GLU A 67 -10.39 -13.73 35.36
C GLU A 67 -10.38 -14.18 33.90
N MET A 68 -10.45 -13.23 32.95
CA MET A 68 -10.34 -13.54 31.52
C MET A 68 -8.94 -14.08 31.19
N LEU A 69 -7.89 -13.49 31.76
CA LEU A 69 -6.51 -13.94 31.55
C LEU A 69 -6.27 -15.34 32.10
N ASP A 70 -6.76 -15.64 33.30
CA ASP A 70 -6.69 -16.98 33.89
C ASP A 70 -7.40 -18.03 33.01
N ASN A 71 -8.50 -17.64 32.36
CA ASN A 71 -9.18 -18.51 31.41
C ASN A 71 -8.37 -18.74 30.13
N PHE A 72 -7.73 -17.70 29.58
CA PHE A 72 -6.82 -17.83 28.44
C PHE A 72 -5.62 -18.70 28.76
N ARG A 73 -5.06 -18.62 29.97
CA ARG A 73 -3.94 -19.48 30.41
C ARG A 73 -4.28 -20.96 30.33
N LYS A 74 -5.50 -21.37 30.73
CA LYS A 74 -5.97 -22.76 30.62
C LYS A 74 -6.08 -23.24 29.17
N THR A 75 -6.41 -22.33 28.27
CA THR A 75 -6.63 -22.63 26.85
C THR A 75 -5.30 -22.69 26.09
N LEU A 76 -4.44 -21.68 26.28
CA LEU A 76 -3.17 -21.53 25.57
C LEU A 76 -2.06 -22.40 26.14
N GLY A 77 -2.14 -22.81 27.42
CA GLY A 77 -1.01 -23.38 28.14
C GLY A 77 -0.02 -22.31 28.60
N ASP A 78 0.93 -22.69 29.45
CA ASP A 78 1.84 -21.73 30.09
C ASP A 78 2.73 -21.00 29.06
N GLU A 79 3.32 -21.72 28.10
CA GLU A 79 4.20 -21.11 27.09
C GLU A 79 3.46 -20.11 26.18
N GLY A 80 2.29 -20.51 25.67
CA GLY A 80 1.47 -19.62 24.84
C GLY A 80 0.92 -18.42 25.62
N PHE A 81 0.60 -18.61 26.91
CA PHE A 81 0.16 -17.54 27.78
C PHE A 81 1.27 -16.54 28.08
N ASP A 82 2.47 -17.02 28.40
CA ASP A 82 3.64 -16.17 28.65
C ASP A 82 4.00 -15.35 27.41
N PHE A 83 3.88 -15.94 26.22
CA PHE A 83 4.06 -15.23 24.96
C PHE A 83 3.05 -14.08 24.76
N VAL A 84 1.74 -14.34 24.90
CA VAL A 84 0.73 -13.29 24.64
C VAL A 84 0.66 -12.24 25.75
N THR A 85 1.11 -12.57 26.95
CA THR A 85 1.16 -11.64 28.10
C THR A 85 2.53 -11.01 28.33
N ALA A 86 3.44 -11.14 27.36
CA ALA A 86 4.73 -10.46 27.39
C ALA A 86 4.54 -8.95 27.67
N ASP A 87 5.28 -8.46 28.67
CA ASP A 87 5.28 -7.08 29.14
C ASP A 87 3.93 -6.56 29.66
N LEU A 88 3.00 -7.44 30.05
CA LEU A 88 1.64 -7.06 30.48
C LEU A 88 1.63 -6.00 31.59
N LYS A 89 2.50 -6.13 32.60
CA LYS A 89 2.60 -5.14 33.70
C LYS A 89 2.98 -3.76 33.18
N GLU A 90 3.95 -3.68 32.27
CA GLU A 90 4.37 -2.43 31.66
C GLU A 90 3.25 -1.84 30.79
N LYS A 91 2.62 -2.67 29.94
CA LYS A 91 1.50 -2.26 29.09
C LYS A 91 0.34 -1.69 29.91
N ARG A 92 -0.08 -2.38 30.97
CA ARG A 92 -1.12 -1.90 31.91
C ARG A 92 -0.75 -0.56 32.56
N SER A 93 0.52 -0.34 32.89
CA SER A 93 0.97 0.93 33.51
C SER A 93 0.89 2.14 32.58
N LYS A 94 0.87 1.93 31.26
CA LYS A 94 0.81 2.97 30.23
C LYS A 94 -0.63 3.29 29.79
N LEU A 95 -1.61 2.51 30.22
CA LEU A 95 -3.01 2.72 29.85
C LEU A 95 -3.53 4.04 30.44
N LYS A 96 -4.35 4.72 29.65
CA LYS A 96 -5.03 5.95 30.06
C LYS A 96 -6.50 5.67 30.26
N ASP A 97 -7.06 6.32 31.27
CA ASP A 97 -8.51 6.33 31.46
C ASP A 97 -9.18 7.09 30.30
N LEU A 98 -10.15 6.43 29.69
CA LEU A 98 -11.03 6.92 28.66
C LEU A 98 -12.39 7.25 29.28
N LYS A 99 -12.97 8.36 28.82
CA LYS A 99 -14.33 8.74 29.21
C LYS A 99 -15.33 7.99 28.33
N TYR A 100 -16.24 7.27 28.97
CA TYR A 100 -17.35 6.61 28.30
C TYR A 100 -18.54 7.55 28.10
N TYR A 101 -19.19 7.45 26.94
CA TYR A 101 -20.37 8.23 26.57
C TYR A 101 -21.56 7.29 26.34
N PRO A 102 -22.46 7.13 27.34
CA PRO A 102 -23.59 6.22 27.24
C PRO A 102 -24.62 6.71 26.21
N ASP A 103 -25.22 5.79 25.48
CA ASP A 103 -26.30 6.08 24.54
C ASP A 103 -27.68 5.79 25.18
N LYS A 104 -28.76 6.21 24.53
CA LYS A 104 -30.13 5.94 24.98
C LYS A 104 -30.41 4.43 24.96
N PRO A 105 -31.12 3.88 25.96
CA PRO A 105 -31.52 2.46 25.97
C PRO A 105 -32.33 2.04 24.75
N GLY A 106 -32.40 0.72 24.52
CA GLY A 106 -33.19 0.11 23.46
C GLY A 106 -32.37 -0.32 22.25
N SER A 107 -33.02 -1.05 21.33
CA SER A 107 -32.36 -1.65 20.18
C SER A 107 -31.64 -0.61 19.31
N LYS A 108 -30.46 -0.97 18.80
CA LYS A 108 -29.62 -0.08 17.99
C LYS A 108 -29.33 -0.69 16.63
N ARG A 109 -29.17 0.18 15.65
CA ARG A 109 -28.66 -0.19 14.33
C ARG A 109 -27.17 0.11 14.27
N PHE A 110 -26.41 -0.88 13.85
CA PHE A 110 -24.98 -0.74 13.57
C PHE A 110 -24.74 -0.95 12.09
N GLU A 111 -24.06 -0.01 11.45
CA GLU A 111 -23.68 -0.11 10.05
C GLU A 111 -22.28 -0.69 9.95
N ILE A 112 -22.16 -1.82 9.27
CA ILE A 112 -20.88 -2.46 8.97
C ILE A 112 -20.26 -1.70 7.80
N ASP A 113 -18.96 -1.41 7.91
CA ASP A 113 -18.20 -0.85 6.79
C ASP A 113 -18.22 -1.81 5.59
N VAL A 114 -18.08 -1.25 4.39
CA VAL A 114 -18.24 -2.01 3.14
C VAL A 114 -17.26 -3.18 3.06
N ILE A 115 -16.01 -2.99 3.49
CA ILE A 115 -14.96 -4.01 3.41
C ILE A 115 -15.33 -5.21 4.27
N ARG A 116 -15.63 -4.96 5.56
CA ARG A 116 -16.00 -6.05 6.46
C ARG A 116 -17.30 -6.71 6.04
N PHE A 117 -18.24 -5.95 5.49
CA PHE A 117 -19.48 -6.52 4.95
C PHE A 117 -19.20 -7.49 3.81
N ASP A 118 -18.36 -7.10 2.85
CA ASP A 118 -17.99 -7.93 1.69
C ASP A 118 -17.19 -9.16 2.14
N ASP A 119 -16.22 -9.00 3.05
CA ASP A 119 -15.44 -10.12 3.61
C ASP A 119 -16.36 -11.12 4.34
N ILE A 120 -17.34 -10.63 5.11
CA ILE A 120 -18.34 -11.49 5.76
C ILE A 120 -19.20 -12.20 4.70
N GLN A 121 -19.63 -11.49 3.66
CA GLN A 121 -20.39 -12.08 2.56
C GLN A 121 -19.62 -13.20 1.86
N ASP A 122 -18.31 -13.04 1.69
CA ASP A 122 -17.47 -14.05 1.07
C ASP A 122 -17.24 -15.26 1.97
N ILE A 123 -17.17 -15.07 3.29
CA ILE A 123 -17.18 -16.19 4.24
C ILE A 123 -18.49 -16.97 4.14
N ILE A 124 -19.65 -16.32 4.26
CA ILE A 124 -20.95 -17.02 4.31
C ILE A 124 -21.36 -17.63 2.96
N LYS A 125 -20.69 -17.29 1.85
CA LYS A 125 -20.86 -17.96 0.55
C LYS A 125 -20.16 -19.32 0.50
N GLN A 126 -19.15 -19.57 1.33
CA GLN A 126 -18.42 -20.83 1.34
C GLN A 126 -19.30 -21.95 1.89
N ASP A 127 -19.35 -23.10 1.22
CA ASP A 127 -20.28 -24.20 1.54
C ASP A 127 -20.22 -24.64 3.01
N LYS A 128 -19.00 -24.76 3.58
CA LYS A 128 -18.79 -25.11 4.99
C LYS A 128 -19.32 -24.03 5.94
N ALA A 129 -18.93 -22.76 5.74
CA ALA A 129 -19.35 -21.66 6.60
C ALA A 129 -20.86 -21.41 6.50
N LYS A 130 -21.44 -21.45 5.29
CA LYS A 130 -22.86 -21.24 5.00
C LYS A 130 -23.78 -22.20 5.78
N ALA A 131 -23.32 -23.42 6.02
CA ALA A 131 -24.06 -24.43 6.78
C ALA A 131 -24.34 -23.98 8.22
N LYS A 132 -23.45 -23.18 8.82
CA LYS A 132 -23.60 -22.65 10.18
C LYS A 132 -24.01 -21.18 10.21
N ILE A 133 -23.36 -20.37 9.39
CA ILE A 133 -23.52 -18.92 9.30
C ILE A 133 -24.08 -18.58 7.90
N SER A 134 -25.40 -18.43 7.82
CA SER A 134 -26.11 -18.27 6.56
C SER A 134 -26.38 -16.82 6.15
N SER A 135 -25.96 -15.84 6.97
CA SER A 135 -26.15 -14.41 6.72
C SER A 135 -25.14 -13.55 7.47
N VAL A 136 -24.93 -12.31 7.01
CA VAL A 136 -24.12 -11.28 7.67
C VAL A 136 -24.64 -10.99 9.08
N ALA A 137 -25.95 -10.90 9.26
CA ALA A 137 -26.55 -10.70 10.57
C ALA A 137 -26.19 -11.84 11.53
N LYS A 138 -26.27 -13.10 11.05
CA LYS A 138 -25.91 -14.27 11.84
C LYS A 138 -24.41 -14.31 12.16
N PHE A 139 -23.55 -13.87 11.24
CA PHE A 139 -22.11 -13.74 11.50
C PHE A 139 -21.83 -12.77 12.65
N CYS A 140 -22.46 -11.58 12.58
CA CYS A 140 -22.32 -10.56 13.62
C CYS A 140 -22.92 -11.02 14.96
N ASP A 141 -24.00 -11.80 14.93
CA ASP A 141 -24.56 -12.42 16.13
C ASP A 141 -23.57 -13.36 16.81
N TYR A 142 -22.87 -14.22 16.07
CA TYR A 142 -21.83 -15.09 16.65
C TYR A 142 -20.65 -14.29 17.20
N ALA A 143 -20.22 -13.24 16.49
CA ALA A 143 -19.17 -12.35 16.98
C ALA A 143 -19.57 -11.71 18.31
N LEU A 144 -20.75 -11.07 18.35
CA LEU A 144 -21.25 -10.40 19.54
C LEU A 144 -21.51 -11.39 20.68
N ASP A 145 -22.08 -12.55 20.41
CA ASP A 145 -22.33 -13.57 21.43
C ASP A 145 -21.03 -14.07 22.06
N TYR A 146 -20.00 -14.36 21.25
CA TYR A 146 -18.69 -14.75 21.76
C TYR A 146 -18.08 -13.66 22.65
N PHE A 147 -17.94 -12.42 22.16
CA PHE A 147 -17.26 -11.38 22.92
C PHE A 147 -18.08 -10.93 24.13
N VAL A 148 -19.40 -10.79 24.04
CA VAL A 148 -20.23 -10.50 25.22
C VAL A 148 -20.07 -11.61 26.27
N THR A 149 -20.01 -12.88 25.85
CA THR A 149 -19.74 -14.00 26.75
C THR A 149 -18.34 -13.90 27.34
N LEU A 150 -17.31 -13.65 26.54
CA LEU A 150 -15.93 -13.48 27.01
C LEU A 150 -15.80 -12.41 28.10
N TRP A 151 -16.49 -11.28 27.95
CA TRP A 151 -16.44 -10.16 28.89
C TRP A 151 -17.35 -10.32 30.12
N THR A 152 -18.28 -11.27 30.12
CA THR A 152 -19.24 -11.45 31.23
C THR A 152 -19.13 -12.79 31.94
N LYS A 153 -18.65 -13.81 31.23
CA LYS A 153 -18.54 -15.21 31.61
C LYS A 153 -17.40 -15.89 30.82
N PRO A 154 -16.15 -15.50 31.06
CA PRO A 154 -15.01 -15.94 30.26
C PRO A 154 -14.89 -17.47 30.14
N GLU A 155 -15.24 -18.22 31.18
CA GLU A 155 -15.24 -19.68 31.23
C GLU A 155 -16.21 -20.34 30.24
N GLU A 156 -17.35 -19.69 29.93
CA GLU A 156 -18.32 -20.17 28.95
C GLU A 156 -17.94 -19.79 27.50
N SER A 157 -16.97 -18.89 27.32
CA SER A 157 -16.66 -18.32 25.99
C SER A 157 -15.94 -19.30 25.06
N ILE A 158 -15.21 -20.28 25.60
CA ILE A 158 -14.42 -21.23 24.79
C ILE A 158 -15.31 -22.16 23.96
N ASP A 159 -16.44 -22.57 24.51
CA ASP A 159 -17.43 -23.43 23.86
C ASP A 159 -17.97 -22.78 22.58
N LYS A 160 -18.11 -21.44 22.57
CA LYS A 160 -18.56 -20.67 21.40
C LYS A 160 -17.54 -20.71 20.25
N ILE A 161 -16.25 -20.75 20.56
CA ILE A 161 -15.20 -20.90 19.54
C ILE A 161 -15.18 -22.35 19.05
N TYR A 162 -15.28 -23.32 19.97
CA TYR A 162 -15.35 -24.74 19.62
C TYR A 162 -16.53 -25.03 18.68
N GLU A 163 -17.70 -24.46 18.92
CA GLU A 163 -18.88 -24.58 18.06
C GLU A 163 -18.61 -24.15 16.61
N ILE A 164 -17.75 -23.15 16.42
CA ILE A 164 -17.45 -22.54 15.13
C ILE A 164 -16.24 -23.21 14.43
N TRP A 165 -15.34 -23.81 15.21
CA TRP A 165 -14.11 -24.42 14.72
C TRP A 165 -14.26 -25.35 13.51
N PRO A 166 -15.26 -26.25 13.42
CA PRO A 166 -15.41 -27.14 12.26
C PRO A 166 -15.66 -26.39 10.95
N PHE A 167 -16.25 -25.19 11.03
CA PHE A 167 -16.69 -24.40 9.89
C PHE A 167 -15.60 -23.46 9.36
N LEU A 168 -14.51 -23.24 10.10
CA LEU A 168 -13.37 -22.45 9.63
C LEU A 168 -12.69 -23.12 8.42
N PRO A 169 -12.24 -22.34 7.42
CA PRO A 169 -11.50 -22.86 6.27
C PRO A 169 -10.20 -23.56 6.66
N ASN A 170 -9.82 -24.59 5.90
CA ASN A 170 -8.59 -25.35 6.16
C ASN A 170 -7.33 -24.50 5.96
N SER A 171 -7.36 -23.53 5.02
CA SER A 171 -6.27 -22.57 4.84
C SER A 171 -6.02 -21.75 6.10
N VAL A 172 -7.09 -21.26 6.73
CA VAL A 172 -7.06 -20.44 7.95
C VAL A 172 -6.55 -21.26 9.13
N LYS A 173 -7.02 -22.51 9.28
CA LYS A 173 -6.51 -23.44 10.29
C LYS A 173 -5.01 -23.74 10.11
N LYS A 174 -4.57 -23.93 8.86
CA LYS A 174 -3.15 -24.13 8.55
C LYS A 174 -2.31 -22.90 8.91
N GLU A 175 -2.81 -21.70 8.65
CA GLU A 175 -2.14 -20.46 9.06
C GLU A 175 -2.02 -20.35 10.58
N TRP A 176 -3.10 -20.60 11.33
CA TRP A 176 -3.05 -20.69 12.80
C TRP A 176 -2.01 -21.71 13.29
N SER A 177 -1.94 -22.90 12.67
CA SER A 177 -0.95 -23.94 13.02
C SER A 177 0.51 -23.56 12.69
N SER A 178 0.70 -22.55 11.84
CA SER A 178 2.02 -22.13 11.37
C SER A 178 2.66 -21.05 12.27
N ILE A 179 1.95 -20.59 13.31
CA ILE A 179 2.47 -19.61 14.29
C ILE A 179 3.36 -20.37 15.28
N PRO A 180 4.70 -20.19 15.24
CA PRO A 180 5.62 -21.01 16.03
C PRO A 180 5.37 -20.92 17.53
N GLU A 181 5.09 -19.72 18.03
CA GLU A 181 4.91 -19.43 19.46
C GLU A 181 3.59 -19.98 20.04
N LEU A 182 2.65 -20.41 19.18
CA LEU A 182 1.35 -20.97 19.58
C LEU A 182 1.15 -22.40 19.07
N LYS A 183 2.21 -23.06 18.58
CA LYS A 183 2.08 -24.38 17.96
C LYS A 183 1.45 -25.41 18.90
N GLU A 184 1.95 -25.51 20.13
CA GLU A 184 1.42 -26.45 21.14
C GLU A 184 0.00 -26.06 21.57
N SER A 185 -0.24 -24.76 21.75
CA SER A 185 -1.56 -24.20 22.05
C SER A 185 -2.58 -24.57 20.97
N TYR A 186 -2.20 -24.47 19.69
CA TYR A 186 -3.03 -24.80 18.55
C TYR A 186 -3.34 -26.30 18.50
N GLU A 187 -2.34 -27.16 18.67
CA GLU A 187 -2.52 -28.62 18.65
C GLU A 187 -3.48 -29.06 19.77
N LYS A 188 -3.29 -28.53 20.98
CA LYS A 188 -4.20 -28.75 22.11
C LYS A 188 -5.60 -28.23 21.83
N PHE A 189 -5.72 -26.96 21.43
CA PHE A 189 -7.01 -26.33 21.12
C PHE A 189 -7.79 -27.10 20.06
N SER A 190 -7.14 -27.50 18.96
CA SER A 190 -7.78 -28.22 17.86
C SER A 190 -8.26 -29.61 18.30
N LYS A 191 -7.52 -30.29 19.19
CA LYS A 191 -7.94 -31.56 19.79
C LYS A 191 -9.16 -31.37 20.69
N ASP A 192 -9.09 -30.41 21.63
CA ASP A 192 -10.15 -30.11 22.59
C ASP A 192 -11.45 -29.71 21.84
N ALA A 193 -11.33 -28.85 20.83
CA ALA A 193 -12.45 -28.45 19.98
C ALA A 193 -13.07 -29.65 19.24
N THR A 194 -12.24 -30.56 18.73
CA THR A 194 -12.72 -31.76 18.02
C THR A 194 -13.48 -32.70 18.95
N GLU A 195 -12.99 -32.90 20.17
CA GLU A 195 -13.66 -33.72 21.19
C GLU A 195 -14.97 -33.09 21.65
N TRP A 196 -14.97 -31.78 21.91
CA TRP A 196 -16.17 -31.03 22.26
C TRP A 196 -17.25 -31.15 21.18
N ASN A 197 -16.89 -31.03 19.89
CA ASN A 197 -17.84 -31.14 18.78
C ASN A 197 -18.43 -32.55 18.63
N LYS A 198 -17.65 -33.61 18.92
CA LYS A 198 -18.16 -35.00 18.93
C LYS A 198 -19.24 -35.20 19.99
N ASN A 199 -19.05 -34.60 21.17
CA ASN A 199 -19.95 -34.77 22.31
C ASN A 199 -21.23 -33.91 22.22
N ASN A 200 -21.21 -32.85 21.41
CA ASN A 200 -22.32 -31.89 21.28
C ASN A 200 -23.07 -31.98 19.94
N GLU A 201 -22.87 -33.07 19.18
CA GLU A 201 -23.60 -33.39 17.93
C GLU A 201 -23.72 -32.21 16.94
N THR A 202 -22.65 -31.43 16.73
CA THR A 202 -22.69 -30.23 15.87
C THR A 202 -22.86 -30.52 14.37
N GLY A 203 -22.98 -31.80 13.99
CA GLY A 203 -23.32 -32.25 12.64
C GLY A 203 -22.14 -32.35 11.66
N VAL A 204 -20.90 -32.33 12.13
CA VAL A 204 -19.69 -32.35 11.26
C VAL A 204 -18.75 -33.51 11.60
N ILE A 205 -18.29 -34.23 10.56
CA ILE A 205 -17.20 -35.21 10.66
C ILE A 205 -15.88 -34.42 10.81
N PRO A 206 -15.10 -34.61 11.88
CA PRO A 206 -13.77 -34.02 11.98
C PRO A 206 -12.88 -34.51 10.82
N ASP A 207 -12.20 -33.60 10.13
CA ASP A 207 -11.21 -33.93 9.09
C ASP A 207 -10.00 -34.64 9.75
N ASN A 208 -10.13 -35.95 10.03
CA ASN A 208 -9.02 -36.79 10.48
C ASN A 208 -8.12 -37.18 9.29
N GLU A 209 -6.84 -36.88 9.42
CA GLU A 209 -5.71 -37.75 9.04
C GLU A 209 -5.37 -38.06 7.56
N VAL A 210 -5.80 -37.29 6.57
CA VAL A 210 -5.33 -37.49 5.17
C VAL A 210 -4.70 -36.21 4.61
N GLY A 211 -3.42 -35.98 4.90
CA GLY A 211 -2.69 -34.88 4.23
C GLY A 211 -1.25 -34.62 4.68
N ILE A 212 -0.83 -35.13 5.84
CA ILE A 212 0.55 -34.92 6.36
C ILE A 212 1.31 -36.24 6.42
N LYS A 213 1.22 -37.06 5.37
CA LYS A 213 2.12 -38.21 5.14
C LYS A 213 2.19 -38.42 3.64
N ASN A 214 3.06 -37.68 2.95
CA ASN A 214 3.73 -38.05 1.70
C ASN A 214 4.46 -36.83 1.15
N GLU A 215 5.67 -36.60 1.65
CA GLU A 215 6.79 -36.02 0.90
C GLU A 215 8.08 -36.27 1.70
N VAL A 216 8.36 -37.55 1.94
CA VAL A 216 9.71 -38.02 2.26
C VAL A 216 10.27 -38.56 0.95
N GLY A 217 11.25 -37.85 0.39
CA GLY A 217 12.04 -38.37 -0.72
C GLY A 217 12.61 -37.28 -1.61
N ILE A 218 13.70 -36.65 -1.17
CA ILE A 218 15.01 -36.73 -1.82
C ILE A 218 16.01 -36.06 -0.88
N LYS A 219 16.91 -36.89 -0.34
CA LYS A 219 18.14 -36.47 0.32
C LYS A 219 19.05 -35.87 -0.74
N ASN A 220 19.64 -34.71 -0.46
CA ASN A 220 21.01 -34.43 -0.86
C ASN A 220 21.72 -33.76 0.32
N GLU A 221 22.61 -34.53 0.93
CA GLU A 221 23.56 -34.08 1.94
C GLU A 221 24.63 -33.20 1.29
N VAL A 222 24.86 -32.00 1.83
CA VAL A 222 26.21 -31.40 1.90
C VAL A 222 26.37 -30.67 3.23
N GLY A 223 27.14 -31.27 4.13
CA GLY A 223 28.19 -30.64 4.97
C GLY A 223 27.89 -29.37 5.79
N ILE A 224 27.55 -29.59 7.07
CA ILE A 224 28.06 -28.96 8.31
C ILE A 224 28.78 -27.58 8.18
N LYS A 225 28.26 -26.55 8.87
CA LYS A 225 28.89 -25.92 10.07
C LYS A 225 28.04 -24.80 10.68
N ASN A 226 27.83 -24.92 11.99
CA ASN A 226 27.28 -23.92 12.89
C ASN A 226 27.99 -22.58 12.76
N ASN A 227 27.23 -21.49 12.89
CA ASN A 227 27.70 -20.26 13.55
C ASN A 227 26.52 -19.66 14.32
N GLU A 228 26.66 -19.68 15.65
CA GLU A 228 25.75 -19.15 16.68
C GLU A 228 25.69 -17.62 16.68
N THR A 229 25.49 -17.01 15.52
CA THR A 229 25.44 -15.55 15.39
C THR A 229 24.11 -15.02 14.86
N THR A 230 23.22 -15.88 14.35
CA THR A 230 22.00 -15.47 13.62
C THR A 230 20.80 -15.13 14.51
N ASP A 231 20.66 -15.76 15.68
CA ASP A 231 19.46 -15.62 16.55
C ASP A 231 19.29 -14.22 17.14
N SER A 232 20.39 -13.49 17.37
CA SER A 232 20.33 -12.11 17.84
C SER A 232 19.96 -11.11 16.73
N TYR A 233 20.23 -11.40 15.46
CA TYR A 233 19.88 -10.51 14.34
C TYR A 233 18.44 -10.71 13.90
N GLU A 234 17.93 -11.94 13.84
CA GLU A 234 16.53 -12.20 13.46
C GLU A 234 15.53 -11.67 14.49
N THR A 235 15.85 -11.79 15.79
CA THR A 235 15.01 -11.26 16.88
C THR A 235 14.99 -9.71 16.88
N ASN A 236 16.13 -9.07 16.58
CA ASN A 236 16.21 -7.61 16.43
C ASN A 236 15.47 -7.10 15.18
N ILE A 237 15.50 -7.85 14.07
CA ILE A 237 14.76 -7.51 12.84
C ILE A 237 13.25 -7.61 13.07
N LYS A 238 12.75 -8.69 13.70
CA LYS A 238 11.32 -8.86 14.02
C LYS A 238 10.77 -7.75 14.94
N ASN A 239 11.52 -7.36 15.97
CA ASN A 239 11.12 -6.25 16.85
C ASN A 239 11.22 -4.87 16.19
N SER A 240 12.21 -4.66 15.31
CA SER A 240 12.31 -3.40 14.53
C SER A 240 11.17 -3.24 13.53
N ASN A 241 10.75 -4.32 12.87
CA ASN A 241 9.71 -4.30 11.86
C ASN A 241 8.33 -3.99 12.47
N LYS A 242 8.01 -4.51 13.66
CA LYS A 242 6.76 -4.17 14.38
C LYS A 242 6.67 -2.68 14.72
N ASN A 243 7.77 -2.09 15.21
CA ASN A 243 7.83 -0.65 15.49
C ASN A 243 7.74 0.19 14.21
N ASP A 244 8.39 -0.24 13.13
CA ASP A 244 8.35 0.45 11.85
C ASP A 244 6.96 0.36 11.17
N GLU A 245 6.23 -0.75 11.35
CA GLU A 245 4.84 -0.90 10.91
C GLU A 245 3.91 0.04 11.66
N GLN A 246 3.99 0.08 13.00
CA GLN A 246 3.20 1.00 13.82
C GLN A 246 3.48 2.47 13.42
N LYS A 247 4.75 2.81 13.23
CA LYS A 247 5.16 4.14 12.77
C LYS A 247 4.59 4.48 11.39
N SER A 248 4.60 3.52 10.46
CA SER A 248 4.04 3.71 9.12
C SER A 248 2.53 3.95 9.16
N TYR A 249 1.82 3.22 10.02
CA TYR A 249 0.39 3.38 10.27
C TYR A 249 0.08 4.75 10.85
N GLU A 250 0.78 5.15 11.92
CA GLU A 250 0.60 6.46 12.55
C GLU A 250 0.85 7.62 11.56
N ALA A 251 1.87 7.49 10.71
CA ALA A 251 2.16 8.47 9.68
C ALA A 251 1.01 8.59 8.66
N TYR A 252 0.45 7.46 8.20
CA TYR A 252 -0.71 7.46 7.30
C TYR A 252 -1.97 8.01 7.97
N VAL A 253 -2.29 7.59 9.20
CA VAL A 253 -3.46 8.09 9.95
C VAL A 253 -3.36 9.60 10.12
N ARG A 254 -2.19 10.11 10.53
CA ARG A 254 -1.93 11.55 10.62
C ARG A 254 -2.18 12.25 9.29
N LEU A 255 -1.73 11.67 8.17
CA LEU A 255 -1.97 12.20 6.83
C LEU A 255 -3.46 12.31 6.52
N CYS A 256 -4.23 11.25 6.75
CA CYS A 256 -5.67 11.24 6.53
C CYS A 256 -6.41 12.25 7.41
N GLU A 257 -6.14 12.26 8.72
CA GLU A 257 -6.82 13.14 9.69
C GLU A 257 -6.57 14.62 9.42
N LYS A 258 -5.40 14.96 8.88
CA LYS A 258 -5.03 16.34 8.56
C LYS A 258 -5.23 16.70 7.09
N TYR A 259 -5.73 15.80 6.25
CA TYR A 259 -5.82 16.03 4.81
C TYR A 259 -6.68 17.26 4.50
N GLU A 260 -7.91 17.32 5.02
CA GLU A 260 -8.80 18.47 4.84
C GLU A 260 -8.28 19.76 5.50
N LEU A 261 -7.65 19.64 6.68
CA LEU A 261 -7.03 20.80 7.34
C LEU A 261 -5.90 21.38 6.50
N THR A 262 -5.08 20.52 5.90
CA THR A 262 -3.95 20.89 5.05
C THR A 262 -4.46 21.56 3.77
N LYS A 263 -5.48 20.99 3.11
CA LYS A 263 -6.16 21.56 1.94
C LYS A 263 -6.62 23.01 2.19
N ASN A 264 -7.21 23.26 3.34
CA ASN A 264 -7.71 24.59 3.72
C ASN A 264 -6.61 25.60 4.12
N LYS A 265 -5.38 25.14 4.42
CA LYS A 265 -4.29 25.98 4.92
C LYS A 265 -3.15 26.17 3.93
N ILE A 266 -2.90 25.20 3.05
CA ILE A 266 -1.75 25.19 2.15
C ILE A 266 -1.75 26.39 1.20
N GLU A 267 -2.93 26.87 0.79
CA GLU A 267 -3.07 28.06 -0.06
C GLU A 267 -2.59 29.36 0.61
N LYS A 268 -2.47 29.36 1.95
CA LYS A 268 -1.93 30.49 2.72
C LYS A 268 -0.41 30.47 2.82
N ILE A 269 0.22 29.35 2.45
CA ILE A 269 1.68 29.26 2.37
C ILE A 269 2.12 29.88 1.04
N ASP A 270 3.14 30.73 1.10
CA ASP A 270 3.73 31.33 -0.10
C ASP A 270 4.43 30.25 -0.94
N ILE A 271 3.72 29.78 -1.96
CA ILE A 271 4.18 28.77 -2.92
C ILE A 271 4.60 29.49 -4.21
N PRO A 272 5.86 29.34 -4.65
CA PRO A 272 6.32 30.05 -5.82
C PRO A 272 5.64 29.53 -7.09
N LYS A 273 5.17 30.46 -7.93
CA LYS A 273 4.58 30.16 -9.25
C LYS A 273 5.52 29.40 -10.17
N LYS A 274 6.83 29.66 -10.04
CA LYS A 274 7.89 28.97 -10.78
C LYS A 274 9.09 28.73 -9.85
N PRO A 275 9.82 27.61 -10.00
CA PRO A 275 11.10 27.43 -9.33
C PRO A 275 12.02 28.62 -9.58
N SER A 276 12.72 29.05 -8.53
CA SER A 276 13.69 30.14 -8.64
C SER A 276 14.91 29.71 -9.47
N LYS A 277 15.71 30.67 -9.98
CA LYS A 277 16.96 30.34 -10.70
C LYS A 277 17.99 29.57 -9.86
N ILE A 278 17.85 29.60 -8.53
CA ILE A 278 18.69 28.88 -7.57
C ILE A 278 18.10 27.52 -7.15
N SER A 279 16.92 27.18 -7.65
CA SER A 279 16.35 25.84 -7.47
C SER A 279 17.16 24.83 -8.28
N LEU A 280 17.33 23.63 -7.73
CA LEU A 280 18.10 22.60 -8.42
C LEU A 280 17.39 22.21 -9.73
N PRO A 281 18.07 22.27 -10.89
CA PRO A 281 17.44 21.99 -12.17
C PRO A 281 17.07 20.50 -12.28
N HIS A 282 16.09 20.17 -13.11
CA HIS A 282 15.90 18.81 -13.61
C HIS A 282 16.78 18.57 -14.84
N ASP A 283 16.86 17.33 -15.31
CA ASP A 283 17.72 16.89 -16.41
C ASP A 283 17.26 17.35 -17.81
N GLY A 284 16.05 17.90 -17.93
CA GLY A 284 15.45 18.32 -19.20
C GLY A 284 15.20 17.18 -20.19
N ASN A 285 15.09 15.94 -19.70
CA ASN A 285 14.89 14.76 -20.53
C ASN A 285 13.51 14.79 -21.20
N PRO A 286 13.40 14.60 -22.54
CA PRO A 286 12.12 14.69 -23.26
C PRO A 286 11.20 13.49 -23.03
N LEU A 287 11.69 12.44 -22.36
CA LEU A 287 10.93 11.24 -21.99
C LEU A 287 10.82 11.14 -20.46
N ILE A 288 9.65 10.73 -19.95
CA ILE A 288 9.54 10.38 -18.54
C ILE A 288 10.36 9.11 -18.30
N SER A 289 11.30 9.19 -17.35
CA SER A 289 12.13 8.04 -16.97
C SER A 289 11.29 6.79 -16.74
N SER A 290 11.74 5.65 -17.27
CA SER A 290 11.07 4.36 -17.07
C SER A 290 11.06 3.91 -15.61
N PHE A 291 11.94 4.47 -14.78
CA PHE A 291 11.91 4.29 -13.32
C PHE A 291 10.70 4.96 -12.67
N TYR A 292 10.15 6.03 -13.28
CA TYR A 292 8.92 6.72 -12.86
C TYR A 292 7.71 6.06 -13.53
N SER A 293 7.58 4.75 -13.30
CA SER A 293 6.61 3.89 -13.99
C SER A 293 5.15 4.11 -13.58
N ARG A 294 4.90 4.88 -12.51
CA ARG A 294 3.60 5.14 -11.89
C ARG A 294 3.57 6.53 -11.27
N PHE A 295 2.41 7.18 -11.28
CA PHE A 295 2.13 8.48 -10.69
C PHE A 295 1.60 8.39 -9.26
N PHE A 296 1.00 7.27 -8.84
CA PHE A 296 0.43 7.18 -7.50
C PHE A 296 1.46 7.35 -6.35
N PRO A 297 2.68 6.76 -6.43
CA PRO A 297 3.76 7.09 -5.50
C PRO A 297 4.07 8.60 -5.39
N ILE A 298 3.93 9.33 -6.50
CA ILE A 298 4.21 10.76 -6.62
C ILE A 298 3.11 11.57 -5.94
N LYS A 299 1.85 11.17 -6.12
CA LYS A 299 0.70 11.79 -5.42
C LYS A 299 0.85 11.70 -3.90
N ILE A 300 1.30 10.55 -3.39
CA ILE A 300 1.59 10.36 -1.95
C ILE A 300 2.69 11.33 -1.50
N ALA A 301 3.79 11.40 -2.24
CA ALA A 301 4.89 12.31 -1.91
C ALA A 301 4.46 13.78 -1.90
N VAL A 302 3.63 14.20 -2.87
CA VAL A 302 3.05 15.54 -2.92
C VAL A 302 2.15 15.82 -1.71
N ALA A 303 1.31 14.86 -1.31
CA ALA A 303 0.44 15.01 -0.15
C ALA A 303 1.21 15.12 1.17
N VAL A 304 2.23 14.29 1.36
CA VAL A 304 3.11 14.37 2.54
C VAL A 304 3.85 15.71 2.58
N LEU A 305 4.35 16.19 1.44
CA LEU A 305 5.05 17.48 1.39
C LEU A 305 4.11 18.64 1.77
N ALA A 306 2.88 18.66 1.25
CA ALA A 306 1.87 19.66 1.58
C ALA A 306 1.60 19.69 3.10
N GLN A 307 1.38 18.51 3.69
CA GLN A 307 1.14 18.40 5.13
C GLN A 307 2.33 18.95 5.93
N MET A 308 3.55 18.52 5.64
CA MET A 308 4.72 18.94 6.39
C MET A 308 4.93 20.46 6.30
N MET A 309 4.68 21.06 5.14
CA MET A 309 4.72 22.53 4.95
C MET A 309 3.70 23.24 5.86
N VAL A 310 2.45 22.76 5.90
CA VAL A 310 1.39 23.33 6.76
C VAL A 310 1.69 23.18 8.24
N GLU A 311 2.16 22.01 8.66
CA GLU A 311 2.45 21.74 10.07
C GLU A 311 3.62 22.53 10.61
N ARG A 312 4.64 22.76 9.77
CA ARG A 312 5.80 23.59 10.11
C ARG A 312 5.54 25.08 9.88
N ASN A 313 4.47 25.44 9.17
CA ASN A 313 4.18 26.79 8.70
C ASN A 313 5.37 27.38 7.89
N GLU A 314 5.93 26.54 7.00
CA GLU A 314 7.12 26.85 6.20
C GLU A 314 6.86 26.61 4.71
N SER A 315 7.45 27.44 3.85
CA SER A 315 7.39 27.27 2.39
C SER A 315 8.24 26.11 1.86
N THR A 316 9.15 25.60 2.69
CA THR A 316 10.01 24.44 2.40
C THR A 316 10.26 23.67 3.67
N VAL A 317 10.48 22.36 3.56
CA VAL A 317 10.84 21.49 4.68
C VAL A 317 12.21 20.85 4.44
N LYS A 318 12.83 20.33 5.49
CA LYS A 318 14.10 19.60 5.38
C LYS A 318 13.93 18.36 4.51
N TYR A 319 14.77 18.22 3.50
CA TYR A 319 14.62 17.20 2.46
C TYR A 319 14.72 15.76 3.01
N ASP A 320 15.73 15.44 3.81
CA ASP A 320 15.89 14.09 4.38
C ASP A 320 14.71 13.68 5.29
N ASP A 321 14.16 14.61 6.08
CA ASP A 321 12.95 14.35 6.88
C ASP A 321 11.78 13.99 5.97
N PHE A 322 11.58 14.77 4.90
CA PHE A 322 10.52 14.54 3.92
C PHE A 322 10.66 13.18 3.23
N ARG A 323 11.87 12.77 2.84
CA ARG A 323 12.11 11.45 2.25
C ARG A 323 11.76 10.31 3.21
N LYS A 324 12.01 10.50 4.49
CA LYS A 324 11.70 9.52 5.54
C LYS A 324 10.20 9.40 5.74
N GLU A 325 9.52 10.52 6.00
CA GLU A 325 8.08 10.57 6.25
C GLU A 325 7.27 10.08 5.05
N THR A 326 7.68 10.44 3.83
CA THR A 326 7.03 9.97 2.59
C THR A 326 7.10 8.45 2.45
N TYR A 327 8.27 7.87 2.78
CA TYR A 327 8.41 6.42 2.74
C TYR A 327 7.55 5.72 3.79
N ASP A 328 7.50 6.25 5.01
CA ASP A 328 6.72 5.67 6.11
C ASP A 328 5.23 5.62 5.72
N VAL A 329 4.67 6.72 5.18
CA VAL A 329 3.29 6.73 4.66
C VAL A 329 3.11 5.74 3.50
N ALA A 330 4.04 5.74 2.54
CA ALA A 330 3.92 4.91 1.34
C ALA A 330 3.98 3.41 1.65
N VAL A 331 4.72 2.99 2.68
CA VAL A 331 4.77 1.59 3.13
C VAL A 331 3.38 1.14 3.59
N TYR A 332 2.72 1.90 4.46
CA TYR A 332 1.40 1.53 4.96
C TYR A 332 0.36 1.44 3.83
N ILE A 333 0.35 2.44 2.94
CA ILE A 333 -0.53 2.43 1.76
C ILE A 333 -0.24 1.23 0.85
N SER A 334 1.04 0.87 0.68
CA SER A 334 1.43 -0.32 -0.11
C SER A 334 0.85 -1.60 0.47
N ASN A 335 0.95 -1.80 1.79
CA ASN A 335 0.38 -2.96 2.47
C ASN A 335 -1.14 -3.01 2.26
N LYS A 336 -1.83 -1.89 2.54
CA LYS A 336 -3.28 -1.75 2.37
C LYS A 336 -3.75 -2.11 0.95
N ILE A 337 -3.03 -1.66 -0.09
CA ILE A 337 -3.38 -1.95 -1.49
C ILE A 337 -3.05 -3.40 -1.85
N ARG A 338 -1.89 -3.92 -1.43
CA ARG A 338 -1.47 -5.29 -1.73
C ARG A 338 -2.39 -6.33 -1.11
N GLU A 339 -2.82 -6.11 0.12
CA GLU A 339 -3.81 -6.96 0.78
C GLU A 339 -5.11 -7.05 -0.02
N TYR A 340 -5.57 -5.93 -0.57
CA TYR A 340 -6.73 -5.93 -1.47
C TYR A 340 -6.44 -6.70 -2.78
N GLU A 341 -5.31 -6.40 -3.43
CA GLU A 341 -4.94 -7.04 -4.70
C GLU A 341 -4.75 -8.56 -4.60
N GLU A 342 -4.16 -9.02 -3.51
CA GLU A 342 -3.94 -10.44 -3.23
C GLU A 342 -5.26 -11.15 -2.96
N ARG A 343 -6.14 -10.56 -2.13
CA ARG A 343 -7.50 -11.08 -1.89
C ARG A 343 -8.32 -11.22 -3.17
N HIS A 344 -8.16 -10.29 -4.11
CA HIS A 344 -8.95 -10.26 -5.35
C HIS A 344 -8.21 -10.89 -6.55
N GLY A 345 -7.09 -11.56 -6.32
CA GLY A 345 -6.33 -12.24 -7.38
C GLY A 345 -5.89 -11.32 -8.52
N LYS A 346 -5.65 -10.03 -8.24
CA LYS A 346 -5.32 -9.03 -9.28
C LYS A 346 -4.01 -9.40 -9.97
N LYS A 347 -4.05 -9.51 -11.29
CA LYS A 347 -2.87 -9.83 -12.12
C LYS A 347 -1.91 -8.63 -12.12
N ARG A 348 -0.63 -8.87 -12.42
CA ARG A 348 0.45 -7.86 -12.33
C ARG A 348 0.16 -6.56 -13.10
N ASN A 349 -0.48 -6.66 -14.26
CA ASN A 349 -0.92 -5.54 -15.11
C ASN A 349 -2.05 -4.71 -14.47
N GLU A 350 -2.83 -5.29 -13.56
CA GLU A 350 -3.92 -4.64 -12.83
C GLU A 350 -3.48 -4.09 -11.46
N LYS A 351 -2.26 -4.43 -11.00
CA LYS A 351 -1.76 -4.03 -9.69
C LYS A 351 -1.44 -2.53 -9.64
N LYS A 352 -2.17 -1.84 -8.79
CA LYS A 352 -2.01 -0.47 -8.31
C LYS A 352 -0.85 -0.30 -7.32
N SER A 353 -0.45 -1.36 -6.62
CA SER A 353 0.72 -1.37 -5.74
C SER A 353 2.06 -1.34 -6.49
N THR A 354 2.02 -1.38 -7.82
CA THR A 354 3.22 -1.26 -8.65
C THR A 354 3.92 0.08 -8.38
N GLY A 355 5.24 0.06 -8.22
CA GLY A 355 6.01 1.27 -7.89
C GLY A 355 6.02 1.66 -6.41
N MET A 356 5.10 1.12 -5.60
CA MET A 356 5.08 1.33 -4.15
C MET A 356 6.16 0.50 -3.42
N PRO A 357 6.60 0.91 -2.21
CA PRO A 357 7.54 0.15 -1.39
C PRO A 357 7.09 -1.28 -1.13
N TYR A 358 8.03 -2.20 -0.93
CA TYR A 358 7.74 -3.55 -0.49
C TYR A 358 7.30 -3.55 0.99
N PRO A 359 6.32 -4.39 1.37
CA PRO A 359 5.88 -4.52 2.76
C PRO A 359 7.02 -4.83 3.74
N LEU A 360 6.94 -4.26 4.95
CA LEU A 360 7.86 -4.55 6.05
C LEU A 360 7.68 -5.96 6.62
N THR A 361 6.51 -6.56 6.42
CA THR A 361 6.18 -7.95 6.79
C THR A 361 6.90 -8.99 5.92
N GLY A 362 7.62 -8.56 4.88
CA GLY A 362 8.39 -9.45 4.01
C GLY A 362 9.57 -10.11 4.72
N SER A 363 9.77 -11.41 4.50
CA SER A 363 10.92 -12.15 5.04
C SER A 363 12.28 -11.78 4.41
N ASP A 364 12.29 -10.99 3.34
CA ASP A 364 13.49 -10.64 2.58
C ASP A 364 13.93 -9.19 2.85
N ALA A 365 14.83 -9.02 3.82
CA ALA A 365 15.39 -7.73 4.21
C ALA A 365 16.13 -7.02 3.05
N ALA A 366 16.77 -7.77 2.14
CA ALA A 366 17.47 -7.19 0.99
C ALA A 366 16.47 -6.60 -0.02
N LYS A 367 15.34 -7.28 -0.23
CA LYS A 367 14.25 -6.78 -1.07
C LYS A 367 13.57 -5.56 -0.46
N ILE A 368 13.35 -5.53 0.85
CA ILE A 368 12.84 -4.35 1.57
C ILE A 368 13.79 -3.16 1.38
N ALA A 369 15.09 -3.34 1.64
CA ALA A 369 16.09 -2.29 1.50
C ALA A 369 16.19 -1.78 0.05
N SER A 370 16.23 -2.69 -0.93
CA SER A 370 16.26 -2.35 -2.36
C SER A 370 15.00 -1.60 -2.80
N SER A 371 13.83 -2.01 -2.30
CA SER A 371 12.57 -1.36 -2.63
C SER A 371 12.44 0.03 -1.97
N LYS A 372 12.90 0.18 -0.74
CA LYS A 372 12.99 1.46 -0.03
C LYS A 372 13.86 2.44 -0.78
N GLU A 373 15.05 2.01 -1.18
CA GLU A 373 15.97 2.83 -1.96
C GLU A 373 15.34 3.22 -3.29
N ARG A 374 14.80 2.26 -4.05
CA ARG A 374 14.14 2.52 -5.33
C ARG A 374 13.01 3.55 -5.20
N PHE A 375 12.16 3.40 -4.20
CA PHE A 375 11.04 4.31 -3.98
C PHE A 375 11.54 5.73 -3.70
N ARG A 376 12.47 5.86 -2.75
CA ARG A 376 13.01 7.16 -2.34
C ARG A 376 13.80 7.83 -3.45
N GLU A 377 14.68 7.12 -4.15
CA GLU A 377 15.51 7.70 -5.23
C GLU A 377 14.67 8.12 -6.44
N HIS A 378 13.68 7.31 -6.83
CA HIS A 378 12.97 7.55 -8.09
C HIS A 378 11.71 8.40 -7.93
N PHE A 379 10.84 8.09 -6.97
CA PHE A 379 9.56 8.81 -6.85
C PHE A 379 9.67 10.07 -5.98
N VAL A 380 10.59 10.11 -5.02
CA VAL A 380 10.82 11.29 -4.17
C VAL A 380 11.97 12.13 -4.73
N GLY A 381 13.16 11.54 -4.78
CA GLY A 381 14.35 12.13 -5.39
C GLY A 381 15.66 11.55 -4.87
N MET A 382 16.75 11.88 -5.56
CA MET A 382 18.07 11.31 -5.30
C MET A 382 18.61 11.62 -3.90
N LYS A 383 19.63 10.87 -3.45
CA LYS A 383 20.38 11.21 -2.23
C LYS A 383 21.10 12.54 -2.34
N GLU A 384 21.20 13.25 -1.21
CA GLU A 384 22.00 14.45 -1.06
C GLU A 384 23.46 14.18 -1.44
N GLU A 385 24.05 13.07 -0.99
CA GLU A 385 25.45 12.72 -1.30
C GLU A 385 25.66 12.44 -2.79
N SER A 386 24.65 11.88 -3.47
CA SER A 386 24.70 11.61 -4.90
C SER A 386 24.71 12.93 -5.69
N TRP A 387 23.90 13.91 -5.28
CA TRP A 387 23.93 15.24 -5.88
C TRP A 387 25.25 15.98 -5.57
N VAL A 388 25.75 15.92 -4.33
CA VAL A 388 27.03 16.56 -3.94
C VAL A 388 28.17 16.04 -4.79
N LYS A 389 28.28 14.72 -4.97
CA LYS A 389 29.29 14.12 -5.86
C LYS A 389 29.19 14.65 -7.29
N ARG A 390 27.96 14.80 -7.81
CA ARG A 390 27.70 15.34 -9.14
C ARG A 390 28.05 16.83 -9.25
N GLN A 391 27.83 17.60 -8.20
CA GLN A 391 28.16 19.03 -8.14
C GLN A 391 29.67 19.27 -8.05
N GLU A 392 30.39 18.46 -7.27
CA GLU A 392 31.83 18.61 -7.04
C GLU A 392 32.69 17.98 -8.16
N LYS A 393 32.18 16.93 -8.81
CA LYS A 393 32.81 16.27 -9.96
C LYS A 393 31.87 16.32 -11.17
N PRO A 394 31.69 17.50 -11.79
CA PRO A 394 30.86 17.63 -12.97
C PRO A 394 31.39 16.77 -14.11
N ASP A 395 30.49 16.15 -14.87
CA ASP A 395 30.81 15.40 -16.09
C ASP A 395 31.53 16.31 -17.10
N GLU A 396 32.52 15.77 -17.81
CA GLU A 396 33.26 16.45 -18.88
C GLU A 396 32.33 16.95 -20.00
N SER A 397 31.19 16.28 -20.20
CA SER A 397 30.15 16.68 -21.17
C SER A 397 29.41 17.98 -20.80
N ARG A 398 29.54 18.44 -19.54
CA ARG A 398 28.80 19.57 -19.01
C ARG A 398 29.44 20.90 -19.43
N LYS A 399 28.95 21.48 -20.53
CA LYS A 399 29.44 22.77 -21.09
C LYS A 399 29.24 23.96 -20.13
N ASP A 400 28.24 23.91 -19.25
CA ASP A 400 27.95 24.93 -18.24
C ASP A 400 28.17 24.40 -16.82
N LYS A 401 29.04 25.01 -16.00
CA LYS A 401 29.24 24.61 -14.59
C LYS A 401 28.13 25.15 -13.66
N GLY A 402 26.87 25.09 -14.11
CA GLY A 402 25.72 25.49 -13.29
C GLY A 402 25.52 24.62 -12.04
N LEU A 403 24.37 24.76 -11.38
CA LEU A 403 23.95 23.78 -10.35
C LEU A 403 23.69 22.43 -11.01
N ALA A 404 24.23 21.35 -10.47
CA ALA A 404 23.97 20.00 -10.98
C ALA A 404 22.47 19.69 -10.97
N TYR A 405 22.00 18.92 -11.95
CA TYR A 405 20.60 18.50 -11.98
C TYR A 405 20.30 17.52 -10.85
N PHE A 406 19.08 17.57 -10.34
CA PHE A 406 18.59 16.75 -9.24
C PHE A 406 17.55 15.75 -9.75
N ASP A 407 17.86 14.46 -9.65
CA ASP A 407 16.99 13.39 -10.14
C ASP A 407 15.85 13.11 -9.17
N GLY A 408 14.70 12.72 -9.72
CA GLY A 408 13.51 12.38 -8.95
C GLY A 408 12.25 12.86 -9.64
N ALA A 409 11.19 12.04 -9.60
CA ALA A 409 9.95 12.34 -10.29
C ALA A 409 9.35 13.70 -9.88
N LEU A 410 9.43 14.07 -8.60
CA LEU A 410 8.95 15.37 -8.12
C LEU A 410 9.64 16.55 -8.80
N ASN A 411 10.96 16.48 -9.00
CA ASN A 411 11.73 17.56 -9.64
C ASN A 411 11.60 17.50 -11.16
N SER A 412 11.70 16.31 -11.76
CA SER A 412 11.56 16.12 -13.22
C SER A 412 10.20 16.57 -13.75
N MET A 413 9.13 16.41 -12.97
CA MET A 413 7.77 16.84 -13.32
C MET A 413 7.46 18.26 -12.82
N GLU A 414 8.44 18.94 -12.22
CA GLU A 414 8.31 20.26 -11.60
C GLU A 414 7.16 20.36 -10.57
N LEU A 415 6.88 19.28 -9.85
CA LEU A 415 5.87 19.24 -8.78
C LEU A 415 6.43 19.80 -7.47
N ALA A 416 7.74 19.68 -7.28
CA ALA A 416 8.45 20.29 -6.17
C ALA A 416 9.68 21.04 -6.67
N TYR A 417 10.11 22.03 -5.90
CA TYR A 417 11.37 22.71 -6.10
C TYR A 417 12.32 22.38 -4.94
N LEU A 418 13.59 22.13 -5.26
CA LEU A 418 14.63 21.89 -4.27
C LEU A 418 15.54 23.12 -4.16
N LYS A 419 15.91 23.47 -2.93
CA LYS A 419 16.89 24.50 -2.62
C LYS A 419 18.05 23.87 -1.88
N VAL A 420 19.26 24.31 -2.24
CA VAL A 420 20.48 23.94 -1.55
C VAL A 420 21.13 25.18 -0.95
N THR A 421 21.59 25.05 0.29
CA THR A 421 22.41 26.05 0.97
C THR A 421 23.69 25.43 1.47
N LYS A 422 24.67 26.27 1.79
CA LYS A 422 25.87 25.87 2.53
C LYS A 422 26.01 26.82 3.70
N GLY A 423 25.74 26.33 4.92
CA GLY A 423 25.49 27.22 6.06
C GLY A 423 24.22 28.05 5.82
N LYS A 424 24.34 29.39 5.89
CA LYS A 424 23.20 30.29 5.60
C LYS A 424 23.20 30.81 4.15
N GLN A 425 24.20 30.44 3.36
CA GLN A 425 24.38 30.97 2.01
C GLN A 425 23.64 30.16 0.94
N ILE A 426 22.93 30.90 0.07
CA ILE A 426 22.42 30.43 -1.22
C ILE A 426 23.47 30.54 -2.34
N PRO A 427 23.41 29.68 -3.38
CA PRO A 427 24.37 29.70 -4.47
C PRO A 427 24.34 31.04 -5.23
N LYS A 428 25.52 31.59 -5.54
CA LYS A 428 25.67 32.84 -6.30
C LYS A 428 26.28 32.56 -7.67
N TRP A 429 25.74 33.19 -8.71
CA TRP A 429 26.32 33.10 -10.05
C TRP A 429 27.62 33.90 -10.14
N ASN A 430 28.73 33.22 -10.38
CA ASN A 430 30.02 33.83 -10.65
C ASN A 430 30.18 34.04 -12.16
N LYS A 431 30.11 35.29 -12.62
CA LYS A 431 30.23 35.64 -14.05
C LYS A 431 31.60 35.28 -14.66
N GLY A 432 32.67 35.34 -13.87
CA GLY A 432 34.03 35.05 -14.34
C GLY A 432 34.25 33.56 -14.58
N LEU A 433 33.73 32.72 -13.68
CA LEU A 433 33.82 31.26 -13.76
C LEU A 433 32.67 30.62 -14.55
N LYS A 434 31.63 31.39 -14.86
CA LYS A 434 30.36 30.93 -15.46
C LYS A 434 29.76 29.74 -14.70
N GLU A 435 29.79 29.83 -13.38
CA GLU A 435 29.36 28.75 -12.48
C GLU A 435 28.65 29.30 -11.24
N TYR A 436 27.85 28.46 -10.58
CA TYR A 436 27.30 28.77 -9.26
C TYR A 436 28.32 28.40 -8.19
N THR A 437 28.65 29.36 -7.33
CA THR A 437 29.62 29.17 -6.23
C THR A 437 28.97 29.30 -4.86
N PHE A 438 29.48 28.52 -3.91
CA PHE A 438 29.21 28.66 -2.48
C PHE A 438 30.48 29.18 -1.80
N GLU A 439 30.45 30.41 -1.30
CA GLU A 439 31.61 31.08 -0.70
C GLU A 439 31.87 30.55 0.73
N GLU A 440 30.82 30.17 1.46
CA GLU A 440 30.88 29.56 2.78
C GLU A 440 31.45 28.14 2.71
N LYS A 441 32.26 27.79 3.71
CA LYS A 441 32.69 26.41 3.98
C LYS A 441 31.65 25.73 4.86
N GLY A 442 31.37 24.46 4.61
CA GLY A 442 30.30 23.74 5.32
C GLY A 442 29.74 22.58 4.51
N LYS A 443 28.78 21.87 5.10
CA LYS A 443 28.00 20.84 4.40
C LYS A 443 26.89 21.50 3.60
N TYR A 444 26.44 20.81 2.55
CA TYR A 444 25.25 21.20 1.82
C TYR A 444 24.01 20.81 2.65
N ASP A 445 23.06 21.72 2.74
CA ASP A 445 21.77 21.51 3.37
C ASP A 445 20.66 21.62 2.32
N PHE A 446 19.74 20.65 2.31
CA PHE A 446 18.69 20.55 1.31
C PHE A 446 17.32 20.81 1.91
N SER A 447 16.54 21.61 1.20
CA SER A 447 15.13 21.85 1.51
C SER A 447 14.28 21.70 0.26
N ILE A 448 13.03 21.30 0.44
CA ILE A 448 12.09 21.02 -0.64
C ILE A 448 10.74 21.67 -0.33
N GLY A 449 10.09 22.21 -1.35
CA GLY A 449 8.74 22.77 -1.24
C GLY A 449 7.93 22.48 -2.51
N LEU A 450 6.61 22.60 -2.43
CA LEU A 450 5.72 22.42 -3.57
C LEU A 450 5.86 23.58 -4.55
N THR A 451 5.71 23.29 -5.85
CA THR A 451 5.43 24.32 -6.86
C THR A 451 3.92 24.56 -6.95
N GLU A 452 3.49 25.57 -7.70
CA GLU A 452 2.06 25.74 -8.03
C GLU A 452 1.48 24.48 -8.73
N LYS A 453 2.27 23.78 -9.54
CA LYS A 453 1.86 22.54 -10.22
C LYS A 453 1.68 21.40 -9.21
N GLY A 454 2.61 21.25 -8.27
CA GLY A 454 2.47 20.29 -7.17
C GLY A 454 1.30 20.60 -6.24
N LEU A 455 1.07 21.88 -5.95
CA LEU A 455 -0.10 22.33 -5.20
C LEU A 455 -1.40 21.96 -5.91
N LYS A 456 -1.51 22.23 -7.22
CA LYS A 456 -2.69 21.82 -8.00
C LYS A 456 -2.92 20.32 -7.94
N LEU A 457 -1.86 19.52 -8.10
CA LEU A 457 -1.95 18.07 -7.97
C LEU A 457 -2.44 17.67 -6.57
N TYR A 458 -1.94 18.31 -5.51
CA TYR A 458 -2.37 18.06 -4.13
C TYR A 458 -3.86 18.31 -3.93
N LEU A 459 -4.39 19.43 -4.47
CA LEU A 459 -5.76 19.88 -4.25
C LEU A 459 -6.83 18.98 -4.90
N TYR A 460 -6.47 18.17 -5.90
CA TYR A 460 -7.37 17.12 -6.38
C TYR A 460 -7.60 16.08 -5.27
N GLU A 461 -8.86 15.83 -4.95
CA GLU A 461 -9.23 14.80 -3.98
C GLU A 461 -8.80 13.43 -4.46
N ASN A 462 -8.29 12.64 -3.52
CA ASN A 462 -7.90 11.27 -3.79
C ASN A 462 -8.38 10.37 -2.65
N GLU A 463 -9.13 9.34 -3.04
CA GLU A 463 -9.86 8.43 -2.15
C GLU A 463 -8.94 7.68 -1.17
N ILE A 464 -7.64 7.54 -1.46
CA ILE A 464 -6.72 6.90 -0.51
C ILE A 464 -6.54 7.71 0.79
N PHE A 465 -6.76 9.03 0.74
CA PHE A 465 -6.61 9.91 1.89
C PHE A 465 -7.89 10.02 2.74
N ASP A 466 -9.02 9.52 2.25
CA ASP A 466 -10.16 9.21 3.11
C ASP A 466 -9.98 7.82 3.71
N LYS A 467 -9.75 7.79 5.03
CA LYS A 467 -9.54 6.54 5.77
C LYS A 467 -10.70 5.55 5.64
N ASN A 468 -11.91 6.04 5.37
CA ASN A 468 -13.13 5.23 5.27
C ASN A 468 -13.48 4.86 3.83
N SER A 469 -12.83 5.47 2.84
CA SER A 469 -13.13 5.21 1.44
C SER A 469 -12.46 3.93 0.95
N THR A 470 -13.19 3.18 0.13
CA THR A 470 -12.68 2.05 -0.64
C THR A 470 -12.62 2.35 -2.13
N ALA A 471 -13.09 3.51 -2.57
CA ALA A 471 -13.20 3.84 -3.99
C ALA A 471 -11.84 3.87 -4.72
N TYR A 472 -10.74 4.05 -3.97
CA TYR A 472 -9.36 3.93 -4.47
C TYR A 472 -9.07 2.54 -5.09
N GLN A 473 -9.81 1.50 -4.66
CA GLN A 473 -9.70 0.12 -5.14
C GLN A 473 -10.18 -0.03 -6.58
N ASP A 474 -11.15 0.77 -7.02
CA ASP A 474 -11.64 0.80 -8.40
C ASP A 474 -10.86 1.79 -9.25
N LYS A 475 -10.74 3.04 -8.81
CA LYS A 475 -9.99 4.10 -9.51
C LYS A 475 -8.99 4.77 -8.59
N MET A 476 -7.71 4.75 -8.97
CA MET A 476 -6.68 5.38 -8.14
C MET A 476 -6.71 6.91 -8.20
N PHE A 477 -7.17 7.44 -9.34
CA PHE A 477 -7.24 8.86 -9.61
C PHE A 477 -8.66 9.21 -10.05
N SER A 478 -9.16 10.37 -9.61
CA SER A 478 -10.38 10.95 -10.14
C SER A 478 -10.20 11.30 -11.62
N SER A 479 -11.29 11.58 -12.33
CA SER A 479 -11.22 11.96 -13.74
C SER A 479 -10.46 13.27 -13.93
N GLU A 480 -10.71 14.25 -13.06
CA GLU A 480 -10.07 15.56 -13.07
C GLU A 480 -8.57 15.45 -12.76
N GLU A 481 -8.21 14.61 -11.80
CA GLU A 481 -6.80 14.34 -11.47
C GLU A 481 -6.09 13.62 -12.62
N SER A 482 -6.75 12.65 -13.23
CA SER A 482 -6.23 11.91 -14.39
C SER A 482 -6.00 12.84 -15.59
N ASP A 483 -6.92 13.75 -15.86
CA ASP A 483 -6.81 14.76 -16.92
C ASP A 483 -5.67 15.73 -16.64
N PHE A 484 -5.52 16.18 -15.39
CA PHE A 484 -4.38 17.02 -14.99
C PHE A 484 -3.04 16.31 -15.23
N ILE A 485 -2.91 15.05 -14.80
CA ILE A 485 -1.69 14.26 -15.01
C ILE A 485 -1.42 14.11 -16.52
N PHE A 486 -2.44 13.79 -17.30
CA PHE A 486 -2.31 13.61 -18.74
C PHE A 486 -1.87 14.89 -19.47
N ASP A 487 -2.53 16.01 -19.18
CA ASP A 487 -2.29 17.26 -19.92
C ASP A 487 -1.12 18.08 -19.38
N LYS A 488 -0.92 18.11 -18.06
CA LYS A 488 0.01 19.03 -17.37
C LYS A 488 1.26 18.34 -16.84
N ILE A 489 1.31 17.02 -16.83
CA ILE A 489 2.52 16.27 -16.49
C ILE A 489 3.04 15.56 -17.73
N ILE A 490 2.30 14.59 -18.28
CA ILE A 490 2.71 13.86 -19.49
C ILE A 490 2.87 14.81 -20.68
N GLY A 491 1.92 15.74 -20.84
CA GLY A 491 1.89 16.68 -21.96
C GLY A 491 3.04 17.70 -22.03
N GLU A 492 3.90 17.77 -21.01
CA GLU A 492 5.07 18.66 -20.97
C GLU A 492 6.39 17.97 -21.37
N PHE A 493 6.42 16.64 -21.39
CA PHE A 493 7.55 15.87 -21.89
C PHE A 493 7.40 15.70 -23.40
N GLU A 494 8.23 16.40 -24.18
CA GLU A 494 8.07 16.54 -25.63
C GLU A 494 7.90 15.19 -26.36
N LEU A 495 8.83 14.26 -26.13
CA LEU A 495 8.80 12.95 -26.78
C LEU A 495 7.74 12.04 -26.17
N GLU A 496 7.59 12.02 -24.84
CA GLU A 496 6.55 11.23 -24.17
C GLU A 496 5.15 11.57 -24.70
N LYS A 497 4.85 12.86 -24.86
CA LYS A 497 3.58 13.36 -25.40
C LYS A 497 3.31 12.83 -26.81
N GLU A 498 4.31 12.86 -27.69
CA GLU A 498 4.17 12.32 -29.05
C GLU A 498 3.91 10.81 -29.03
N LEU A 499 4.64 10.07 -28.21
CA LEU A 499 4.48 8.62 -28.07
C LEU A 499 3.10 8.24 -27.52
N VAL A 500 2.64 8.91 -26.46
CA VAL A 500 1.31 8.70 -25.86
C VAL A 500 0.20 9.02 -26.85
N LYS A 501 0.31 10.15 -27.58
CA LYS A 501 -0.67 10.53 -28.60
C LYS A 501 -0.77 9.46 -29.70
N ASN A 502 0.37 8.98 -30.20
CA ASN A 502 0.41 7.96 -31.25
C ASN A 502 -0.15 6.63 -30.75
N ALA A 503 0.22 6.20 -29.54
CA ALA A 503 -0.32 5.01 -28.91
C ALA A 503 -1.84 5.05 -28.77
N LEU A 504 -2.39 6.14 -28.23
CA LEU A 504 -3.84 6.31 -28.07
C LEU A 504 -4.58 6.38 -29.41
N ALA A 505 -3.98 6.99 -30.44
CA ALA A 505 -4.58 7.03 -31.78
C ALA A 505 -4.72 5.63 -32.38
N ILE A 506 -3.72 4.76 -32.20
CA ILE A 506 -3.74 3.36 -32.63
C ILE A 506 -4.83 2.59 -31.87
N ILE A 507 -4.82 2.65 -30.54
CA ILE A 507 -5.82 1.97 -29.70
C ILE A 507 -7.25 2.42 -30.05
N THR A 508 -7.45 3.72 -30.24
CA THR A 508 -8.76 4.30 -30.59
C THR A 508 -9.25 3.83 -31.95
N LYS A 509 -8.39 3.85 -32.98
CA LYS A 509 -8.76 3.39 -34.33
C LYS A 509 -9.29 1.96 -34.30
N ASN A 510 -8.65 1.10 -33.52
CA ASN A 510 -9.00 -0.31 -33.42
C ASN A 510 -10.30 -0.55 -32.64
N SER A 511 -10.56 0.24 -31.61
CA SER A 511 -11.82 0.16 -30.84
C SER A 511 -13.07 0.42 -31.71
N LYS A 512 -12.98 1.38 -32.66
CA LYS A 512 -14.08 1.75 -33.55
C LYS A 512 -14.41 0.65 -34.56
N THR A 513 -13.41 -0.03 -35.12
CA THR A 513 -13.59 -1.15 -36.06
C THR A 513 -14.24 -2.41 -35.46
N SER A 514 -14.26 -2.56 -34.12
CA SER A 514 -14.90 -3.70 -33.43
C SER A 514 -16.43 -3.54 -33.25
N SER A 515 -16.95 -2.31 -33.38
CA SER A 515 -18.37 -1.99 -33.15
C SER A 515 -19.31 -2.28 -34.34
N ASP A 516 -18.76 -2.50 -35.55
CA ASP A 516 -19.54 -2.89 -36.74
C ASP A 516 -19.79 -4.42 -36.79
N LYS A 517 -20.74 -4.88 -35.97
CA LYS A 517 -21.12 -6.30 -35.80
C LYS A 517 -21.81 -6.97 -37.00
N LYS A 518 -21.89 -6.36 -38.20
CA LYS A 518 -22.74 -6.90 -39.30
C LYS A 518 -22.08 -7.55 -40.49
N THR A 519 -20.76 -7.55 -40.64
CA THR A 519 -20.12 -8.22 -41.80
C THR A 519 -18.78 -8.85 -41.44
N ARG A 520 -18.81 -9.96 -40.70
CA ARG A 520 -17.69 -10.92 -40.68
C ARG A 520 -17.86 -11.95 -41.79
N THR A 521 -17.59 -11.54 -43.03
CA THR A 521 -17.22 -12.51 -44.07
C THR A 521 -15.79 -12.99 -43.81
N LYS A 522 -15.64 -14.31 -43.68
CA LYS A 522 -14.37 -15.04 -43.63
C LYS A 522 -13.45 -14.58 -44.78
N LYS A 523 -12.47 -13.71 -44.46
CA LYS A 523 -11.19 -13.41 -45.16
C LYS A 523 -10.86 -11.91 -45.03
N SER A 524 -10.43 -11.50 -43.85
CA SER A 524 -9.48 -10.39 -43.71
C SER A 524 -8.45 -10.86 -42.70
N LYS A 525 -7.16 -10.72 -43.01
CA LYS A 525 -6.06 -10.94 -42.07
C LYS A 525 -6.43 -10.34 -40.72
N GLU A 526 -6.26 -11.15 -39.67
CA GLU A 526 -6.42 -10.76 -38.27
C GLU A 526 -5.76 -9.39 -38.07
N SER A 527 -6.54 -8.36 -37.72
CA SER A 527 -5.96 -7.07 -37.32
C SER A 527 -5.21 -7.32 -36.00
N THR A 528 -3.89 -7.35 -36.08
CA THR A 528 -2.93 -7.53 -34.97
C THR A 528 -2.61 -6.21 -34.25
N ASP A 529 -3.33 -5.13 -34.57
CA ASP A 529 -2.98 -3.74 -34.25
C ASP A 529 -3.13 -3.35 -32.77
N TRP A 530 -3.57 -4.27 -31.91
CA TRP A 530 -3.81 -4.11 -30.47
C TRP A 530 -2.75 -4.81 -29.60
N ARG A 531 -1.81 -5.53 -30.23
CA ARG A 531 -0.71 -6.22 -29.53
C ARG A 531 0.45 -5.27 -29.22
N GLY A 532 1.14 -5.53 -28.11
CA GLY A 532 2.34 -4.78 -27.72
C GLY A 532 3.38 -4.64 -28.82
N GLU A 533 3.63 -5.71 -29.59
CA GLU A 533 4.62 -5.71 -30.69
C GLU A 533 4.31 -4.69 -31.79
N TYR A 534 3.02 -4.51 -32.14
CA TYR A 534 2.62 -3.52 -33.14
C TYR A 534 2.81 -2.09 -32.62
N LEU A 535 2.51 -1.87 -31.34
CA LEU A 535 2.79 -0.59 -30.70
C LEU A 535 4.29 -0.31 -30.66
N ASP A 536 5.12 -1.31 -30.37
CA ASP A 536 6.58 -1.18 -30.32
C ASP A 536 7.14 -0.68 -31.67
N GLU A 537 6.68 -1.21 -32.81
CA GLU A 537 7.07 -0.75 -34.16
C GLU A 537 6.72 0.74 -34.40
N LYS A 538 5.54 1.18 -33.92
CA LYS A 538 5.09 2.58 -34.10
C LYS A 538 5.78 3.54 -33.14
N LEU A 539 6.06 3.10 -31.91
CA LEU A 539 6.87 3.85 -30.95
C LEU A 539 8.29 4.01 -31.48
N GLU A 540 8.89 2.95 -32.02
CA GLU A 540 10.23 3.00 -32.63
C GLU A 540 10.29 4.00 -33.78
N THR A 541 9.32 3.98 -34.69
CA THR A 541 9.23 4.94 -35.80
C THR A 541 9.16 6.39 -35.28
N THR A 542 8.40 6.62 -34.21
CA THR A 542 8.27 7.95 -33.58
C THR A 542 9.58 8.39 -32.96
N ILE A 543 10.26 7.50 -32.22
CA ILE A 543 11.57 7.77 -31.59
C ILE A 543 12.62 8.09 -32.65
N LYS A 544 12.71 7.30 -33.73
CA LYS A 544 13.64 7.54 -34.85
C LYS A 544 13.39 8.90 -35.53
N ALA A 545 12.13 9.24 -35.77
CA ALA A 545 11.77 10.54 -36.33
C ALA A 545 12.14 11.71 -35.40
N TRP A 546 11.98 11.53 -34.08
CA TRP A 546 12.37 12.52 -33.09
C TRP A 546 13.91 12.68 -33.02
N ILE A 547 14.65 11.57 -33.01
CA ILE A 547 16.12 11.54 -33.04
C ILE A 547 16.65 12.30 -34.26
N GLN A 548 16.06 12.05 -35.44
CA GLN A 548 16.47 12.72 -36.68
C GLN A 548 16.30 14.25 -36.60
N LYS A 549 15.27 14.74 -35.91
CA LYS A 549 15.02 16.18 -35.73
C LYS A 549 15.92 16.84 -34.70
N HIS A 550 16.54 16.07 -33.80
CA HIS A 550 17.31 16.57 -32.67
C HIS A 550 18.77 16.11 -32.71
N ARG A 551 19.34 15.85 -33.89
CA ARG A 551 20.72 15.31 -34.01
C ARG A 551 21.76 16.18 -33.31
N GLU A 552 21.57 17.50 -33.25
CA GLU A 552 22.47 18.39 -32.50
C GLU A 552 22.52 18.11 -30.97
N ASP A 553 21.52 17.43 -30.42
CA ASP A 553 21.40 17.10 -29.00
C ASP A 553 21.82 15.66 -28.66
N GLU A 554 22.48 14.94 -29.58
CA GLU A 554 22.92 13.55 -29.38
C GLU A 554 23.72 13.37 -28.08
N ASP A 555 24.64 14.30 -27.81
CA ASP A 555 25.45 14.28 -26.59
C ASP A 555 24.62 14.45 -25.31
N LYS A 556 23.52 15.22 -25.38
CA LYS A 556 22.62 15.49 -24.26
C LYS A 556 21.68 14.32 -23.99
N TYR A 557 21.22 13.64 -25.04
CA TYR A 557 20.22 12.57 -24.95
C TYR A 557 20.77 11.20 -25.39
N LYS A 558 22.05 10.91 -25.10
CA LYS A 558 22.74 9.66 -25.49
C LYS A 558 21.91 8.39 -25.25
N ASN A 559 21.16 8.33 -24.15
CA ASN A 559 20.35 7.15 -23.81
C ASN A 559 19.13 6.94 -24.72
N ILE A 560 18.59 8.01 -25.32
CA ILE A 560 17.53 7.95 -26.33
C ILE A 560 18.15 7.63 -27.70
N PHE A 561 19.29 8.24 -28.03
CA PHE A 561 20.00 7.99 -29.28
C PHE A 561 20.54 6.55 -29.40
N LYS A 562 20.78 5.86 -28.27
CA LYS A 562 21.08 4.41 -28.25
C LYS A 562 19.97 3.53 -28.81
N VAL A 563 18.74 4.02 -28.94
CA VAL A 563 17.63 3.30 -29.59
C VAL A 563 17.86 3.18 -31.11
N GLU A 564 18.58 4.10 -31.75
CA GLU A 564 19.00 3.97 -33.15
C GLU A 564 20.14 2.95 -33.34
N ALA A 565 20.95 2.70 -32.30
CA ALA A 565 22.22 2.01 -32.44
C ALA A 565 22.14 0.47 -32.31
N ILE A 566 21.01 -0.09 -31.86
CA ILE A 566 20.85 -1.53 -31.59
C ILE A 566 19.40 -1.91 -31.86
N ASP A 567 19.14 -3.04 -32.52
CA ASP A 567 17.84 -3.77 -32.55
C ASP A 567 17.40 -4.19 -31.12
N ASN A 568 17.32 -3.25 -30.19
CA ASN A 568 17.13 -3.49 -28.77
C ASN A 568 15.64 -3.42 -28.43
N THR A 569 14.91 -4.45 -28.89
CA THR A 569 13.49 -4.67 -28.61
C THR A 569 13.17 -4.51 -27.11
N LYS A 570 14.07 -4.94 -26.22
CA LYS A 570 13.92 -4.83 -24.76
C LYS A 570 13.81 -3.39 -24.26
N GLN A 571 14.52 -2.44 -24.88
CA GLN A 571 14.44 -1.03 -24.48
C GLN A 571 13.10 -0.41 -24.89
N LEU A 572 12.60 -0.75 -26.08
CA LEU A 572 11.27 -0.35 -26.56
C LEU A 572 10.16 -0.93 -25.68
N GLU A 573 10.23 -2.23 -25.37
CA GLU A 573 9.31 -2.89 -24.44
C GLU A 573 9.28 -2.21 -23.08
N THR A 574 10.45 -1.80 -22.56
CA THR A 574 10.56 -1.09 -21.29
C THR A 574 9.88 0.29 -21.34
N ILE A 575 10.08 1.02 -22.44
CA ILE A 575 9.42 2.33 -22.67
C ILE A 575 7.91 2.13 -22.79
N ARG A 576 7.44 1.19 -23.62
CA ARG A 576 6.02 0.87 -23.77
C ARG A 576 5.39 0.46 -22.45
N ALA A 577 6.02 -0.46 -21.70
CA ALA A 577 5.49 -0.92 -20.42
C ALA A 577 5.38 0.22 -19.39
N ALA A 578 6.32 1.16 -19.40
CA ALA A 578 6.26 2.35 -18.54
C ALA A 578 5.14 3.30 -18.97
N ILE A 579 5.04 3.64 -20.26
CA ILE A 579 3.98 4.49 -20.82
C ILE A 579 2.60 3.89 -20.54
N MET A 580 2.39 2.64 -20.93
CA MET A 580 1.09 1.98 -20.78
C MET A 580 0.75 1.77 -19.31
N GLY A 581 1.74 1.43 -18.49
CA GLY A 581 1.56 1.32 -17.05
C GLY A 581 1.09 2.63 -16.40
N ARG A 582 1.63 3.77 -16.83
CA ARG A 582 1.15 5.11 -16.43
C ARG A 582 -0.28 5.36 -16.91
N LEU A 583 -0.57 5.08 -18.19
CA LEU A 583 -1.90 5.31 -18.79
C LEU A 583 -3.00 4.43 -18.18
N VAL A 584 -2.67 3.19 -17.80
CA VAL A 584 -3.58 2.31 -17.07
C VAL A 584 -3.91 2.88 -15.70
N GLU A 585 -2.91 3.37 -14.97
CA GLU A 585 -3.11 3.92 -13.62
C GLU A 585 -4.03 5.15 -13.62
N ILE A 586 -3.93 6.01 -14.64
CA ILE A 586 -4.81 7.18 -14.84
C ILE A 586 -6.06 6.88 -15.68
N ASN A 587 -6.42 5.61 -15.83
CA ASN A 587 -7.64 5.14 -16.52
C ASN A 587 -7.81 5.71 -17.95
N LYS A 588 -6.72 5.80 -18.74
CA LYS A 588 -6.75 6.17 -20.17
C LYS A 588 -6.69 4.97 -21.10
N VAL A 589 -6.21 3.83 -20.61
CA VAL A 589 -6.05 2.58 -21.35
C VAL A 589 -6.33 1.40 -20.41
N SER A 590 -6.92 0.33 -20.94
CA SER A 590 -7.00 -0.97 -20.29
C SER A 590 -5.89 -1.88 -20.82
N TRP A 591 -5.28 -2.68 -19.94
CA TRP A 591 -4.18 -3.59 -20.29
C TRP A 591 -4.54 -5.02 -19.88
N GLU A 592 -4.60 -5.93 -20.85
CA GLU A 592 -4.79 -7.36 -20.64
C GLU A 592 -3.56 -8.16 -21.09
N ILE A 593 -3.37 -9.34 -20.47
CA ILE A 593 -2.34 -10.31 -20.87
C ILE A 593 -3.06 -11.59 -21.27
N GLU A 594 -2.93 -11.99 -22.54
CA GLU A 594 -3.56 -13.19 -23.08
C GLU A 594 -2.94 -14.46 -22.48
N GLU A 595 -3.76 -15.33 -21.87
CA GLU A 595 -3.26 -16.46 -21.06
C GLU A 595 -2.46 -17.50 -21.85
N LYS A 596 -2.76 -17.67 -23.14
CA LYS A 596 -2.12 -18.71 -23.98
C LYS A 596 -0.82 -18.25 -24.63
N THR A 597 -0.74 -16.97 -24.98
CA THR A 597 0.37 -16.41 -25.77
C THR A 597 1.27 -15.51 -24.94
N SER A 598 0.82 -15.09 -23.75
CA SER A 598 1.41 -14.01 -22.96
C SER A 598 1.48 -12.67 -23.71
N ASN A 599 0.71 -12.51 -24.80
CA ASN A 599 0.66 -11.27 -25.54
C ASN A 599 0.03 -10.17 -24.70
N THR A 600 0.60 -8.97 -24.77
CA THR A 600 0.06 -7.78 -24.13
C THR A 600 -0.92 -7.08 -25.07
N LEU A 601 -2.09 -6.74 -24.53
CA LEU A 601 -3.25 -6.27 -25.28
C LEU A 601 -3.74 -4.97 -24.67
N TYR A 602 -4.01 -3.97 -25.51
CA TYR A 602 -4.43 -2.65 -25.05
C TYR A 602 -5.75 -2.21 -25.69
N SER A 603 -6.65 -1.68 -24.87
CA SER A 603 -7.97 -1.19 -25.26
C SER A 603 -8.30 0.14 -24.57
N LEU A 604 -9.37 0.81 -25.01
CA LEU A 604 -9.94 1.90 -24.23
C LEU A 604 -10.65 1.33 -22.98
N PRO A 605 -10.66 2.07 -21.85
CA PRO A 605 -11.30 1.66 -20.60
C PRO A 605 -12.78 1.27 -20.73
#